data_AF-A0A4Z0K825-F1
#
_entry.id   AF-A0A4Z0K825-F1
#
_cell.length_a   1.000
_cell.length_b   1.000
_cell.length_c   1.000
_cell.angle_alpha   90.00
_cell.angle_beta   90.00
_cell.angle_gamma   90.00
#
_symmetry.space_group_name_H-M   'P 1'
#
loop_
_entity.id
_entity.type
_entity.pdbx_description
1 polymer ?
#
loop_
_entity_poly.entity_id
_entity_poly.type
_entity_poly.pdbx_seq_one_letter_code
_entity_poly.pdbx_strand_id
1 'polypeptide(L)'
;MSLIRGPRFVDLPIRLLALIMGLTVLIPGSFEIDEPRYVMLIIVAYALFFLAPFMPLVAGLLSTGLSMIFVMSYPDLENMFPEVLIFAAAVLLSHRRWTAAVIATLGLAAYLATCTELGAYDGGLAGFIDLGFGWLTYSLLGLAAGLVEARIRREITRRERAAVEHQQDVESMRARFTSDMHDTLSNSLATETAIIRTMARTTGSPESERLLAELSLVNAEATKRLRHLVSSLSSGETQGQRIRLHTEMRQLAAMLESGCAAGSIRLSTHVTELPTYASAALGQHYRAILLELATNVIRYSTPGAPAALDVEMRRNSDGRTELVCRSTNETETELSETPRSLSRRARRVGGACRVIADEGHRVIVEVVLPVRYVTAGTDDGTSPARGPGQHTEGGAQRGAAAGGEGGAAGGEGGADEIDVLCSHDDPMHQDTSDAHRAGASANTDDTRKSAGAAAASGGSELPESERSARRENRIEA
;
A
#
# COMPACT_ATOMS: atom_id res chain seq x y z
N MET A 1 16.50 4.94 -20.98
CA MET A 1 15.26 4.23 -21.37
C MET A 1 14.02 5.14 -21.51
N SER A 2 13.98 6.33 -20.91
CA SER A 2 12.84 7.28 -21.04
C SER A 2 12.68 7.90 -22.44
N LEU A 3 13.74 7.95 -23.26
CA LEU A 3 13.68 8.51 -24.61
C LEU A 3 13.00 7.57 -25.63
N ILE A 4 13.05 6.24 -25.39
CA ILE A 4 12.48 5.22 -26.30
C ILE A 4 10.99 5.01 -26.02
N ARG A 5 10.57 5.06 -24.75
CA ARG A 5 9.16 5.12 -24.36
C ARG A 5 8.68 6.57 -24.49
N GLY A 6 8.15 6.92 -25.66
CA GLY A 6 7.36 8.15 -25.78
C GLY A 6 6.17 8.15 -24.81
N PRO A 7 5.50 9.30 -24.61
CA PRO A 7 4.35 9.42 -23.72
C PRO A 7 3.12 8.60 -24.17
N ARG A 8 3.18 7.94 -25.34
CA ARG A 8 2.09 7.15 -25.93
C ARG A 8 2.54 5.73 -26.20
N PHE A 9 1.61 4.78 -26.10
CA PHE A 9 1.91 3.37 -26.36
C PHE A 9 2.29 3.12 -27.82
N VAL A 10 1.70 3.88 -28.72
CA VAL A 10 1.89 3.76 -30.17
C VAL A 10 3.21 4.39 -30.66
N ASP A 11 3.89 5.19 -29.85
CA ASP A 11 5.15 5.84 -30.26
C ASP A 11 6.25 4.81 -30.53
N LEU A 12 6.31 3.72 -29.75
CA LEU A 12 7.32 2.67 -29.91
C LEU A 12 7.18 1.90 -31.24
N PRO A 13 6.00 1.35 -31.60
CA PRO A 13 5.85 0.68 -32.90
C PRO A 13 6.00 1.63 -34.08
N ILE A 14 5.56 2.91 -33.99
CA ILE A 14 5.78 3.90 -35.06
C ILE A 14 7.28 4.16 -35.26
N ARG A 15 8.05 4.31 -34.16
CA ARG A 15 9.51 4.50 -34.24
C ARG A 15 10.23 3.28 -34.77
N LEU A 16 9.79 2.08 -34.40
CA LEU A 16 10.32 0.83 -34.94
C LEU A 16 10.01 0.70 -36.43
N LEU A 17 8.79 1.05 -36.86
CA LEU A 17 8.41 1.08 -38.27
C LEU A 17 9.27 2.09 -39.04
N ALA A 18 9.46 3.30 -38.51
CA ALA A 18 10.35 4.30 -39.12
C ALA A 18 11.79 3.78 -39.23
N LEU A 19 12.26 3.04 -38.22
CA LEU A 19 13.59 2.45 -38.23
C LEU A 19 13.73 1.37 -39.33
N ILE A 20 12.75 0.47 -39.41
CA ILE A 20 12.72 -0.60 -40.41
C ILE A 20 12.62 0.00 -41.81
N MET A 21 11.68 0.93 -42.03
CA MET A 21 11.48 1.60 -43.32
C MET A 21 12.73 2.39 -43.74
N GLY A 22 13.32 3.18 -42.83
CA GLY A 22 14.54 3.92 -43.11
C GLY A 22 15.73 3.00 -43.44
N LEU A 23 15.81 1.83 -42.79
CA LEU A 23 16.84 0.83 -43.08
C LEU A 23 16.61 0.12 -44.42
N THR A 24 15.35 -0.17 -44.78
CA THR A 24 15.02 -0.84 -46.06
C THR A 24 15.15 0.08 -47.26
N VAL A 25 14.94 1.39 -47.08
CA VAL A 25 15.08 2.39 -48.15
C VAL A 25 16.55 2.78 -48.37
N LEU A 26 17.47 2.35 -47.49
CA LEU A 26 18.92 2.44 -47.64
C LEU A 26 19.43 1.42 -48.70
N ILE A 27 18.85 1.47 -49.89
CA ILE A 27 19.26 0.64 -51.03
C ILE A 27 20.50 1.27 -51.66
N PRO A 28 21.57 0.50 -51.97
CA PRO A 28 22.83 1.03 -52.48
C PRO A 28 22.73 1.88 -53.76
N GLY A 29 21.66 1.71 -54.55
CA GLY A 29 21.53 2.33 -55.88
C GLY A 29 21.53 3.86 -55.87
N SER A 30 21.11 4.51 -54.78
CA SER A 30 21.14 5.97 -54.66
C SER A 30 22.54 6.54 -54.34
N PHE A 31 23.52 5.69 -54.02
CA PHE A 31 24.92 6.09 -53.83
C PHE A 31 25.80 5.86 -55.07
N GLU A 32 25.22 5.43 -56.20
CA GLU A 32 25.96 5.24 -57.45
C GLU A 32 26.26 6.55 -58.19
N ILE A 33 25.69 7.68 -57.75
CA ILE A 33 25.88 9.00 -58.33
C ILE A 33 26.96 9.78 -57.57
N ASP A 34 28.06 10.12 -58.25
CA ASP A 34 29.22 10.81 -57.68
C ASP A 34 29.02 12.30 -57.31
N GLU A 35 27.78 12.83 -57.38
CA GLU A 35 27.46 14.23 -57.09
C GLU A 35 27.27 14.46 -55.57
N PRO A 36 28.19 15.15 -54.86
CA PRO A 36 28.20 15.21 -53.40
C PRO A 36 26.99 15.95 -52.81
N ARG A 37 26.41 16.90 -53.55
CA ARG A 37 25.23 17.65 -53.13
C ARG A 37 23.97 16.79 -53.11
N TYR A 38 23.81 15.90 -54.09
CA TYR A 38 22.71 14.95 -54.14
C TYR A 38 22.79 13.97 -52.96
N VAL A 39 23.97 13.40 -52.72
CA VAL A 39 24.22 12.52 -51.57
C VAL A 39 23.90 13.21 -50.24
N MET A 40 24.29 14.49 -50.08
CA MET A 40 23.97 15.26 -48.88
C MET A 40 22.45 15.46 -48.70
N LEU A 41 21.71 15.79 -49.76
CA LEU A 41 20.25 15.94 -49.70
C LEU A 41 19.56 14.63 -49.31
N ILE A 42 20.05 13.50 -49.82
CA ILE A 42 19.56 12.17 -49.45
C ILE A 42 19.80 11.87 -47.97
N ILE A 43 21.01 12.12 -47.47
CA ILE A 43 21.33 11.94 -46.04
C ILE A 43 20.39 12.79 -45.17
N VAL A 44 20.10 14.03 -45.59
CA VAL A 44 19.15 14.90 -44.89
C VAL A 44 17.72 14.34 -44.95
N ALA A 45 17.27 13.82 -46.09
CA ALA A 45 15.96 13.19 -46.22
C ALA A 45 15.82 12.00 -45.25
N TYR A 46 16.81 11.12 -45.17
CA TYR A 46 16.82 10.02 -44.19
C TYR A 46 16.85 10.51 -42.76
N ALA A 47 17.66 11.51 -42.43
CA ALA A 47 17.69 12.10 -41.10
C ALA A 47 16.32 12.66 -40.70
N LEU A 48 15.62 13.32 -41.64
CA LEU A 48 14.25 13.81 -41.42
C LEU A 48 13.24 12.66 -41.30
N PHE A 49 13.42 11.56 -42.03
CA PHE A 49 12.60 10.36 -41.89
C PHE A 49 12.68 9.78 -40.47
N PHE A 50 13.89 9.63 -39.92
CA PHE A 50 14.10 9.19 -38.54
C PHE A 50 13.61 10.21 -37.51
N LEU A 51 13.60 11.49 -37.85
CA LEU A 51 13.12 12.57 -36.97
C LEU A 51 11.60 12.71 -36.97
N ALA A 52 10.92 12.24 -38.03
CA ALA A 52 9.48 12.39 -38.21
C ALA A 52 8.63 11.80 -37.07
N PRO A 53 8.95 10.63 -36.45
CA PRO A 53 8.21 10.15 -35.27
C PRO A 53 8.29 11.07 -34.06
N PHE A 54 9.35 11.90 -33.95
CA PHE A 54 9.59 12.77 -32.81
C PHE A 54 9.03 14.17 -33.03
N MET A 55 9.29 14.73 -34.21
CA MET A 55 8.90 16.09 -34.59
C MET A 55 8.26 16.11 -35.98
N PRO A 56 7.08 15.47 -36.16
CA PRO A 56 6.50 15.27 -37.49
C PRO A 56 6.12 16.58 -38.19
N LEU A 57 5.79 17.63 -37.44
CA LEU A 57 5.49 18.95 -38.00
C LEU A 57 6.74 19.60 -38.60
N VAL A 58 7.87 19.55 -37.87
CA VAL A 58 9.15 20.10 -38.32
C VAL A 58 9.67 19.29 -39.51
N ALA A 59 9.61 17.96 -39.41
CA ALA A 59 9.99 17.07 -40.50
C ALA A 59 9.14 17.31 -41.76
N GLY A 60 7.82 17.46 -41.61
CA GLY A 60 6.93 17.78 -42.73
C GLY A 60 7.27 19.12 -43.39
N LEU A 61 7.40 20.20 -42.61
CA LEU A 61 7.72 21.54 -43.14
C LEU A 61 9.09 21.59 -43.85
N LEU A 62 10.13 21.01 -43.22
CA LEU A 62 11.46 20.95 -43.83
C LEU A 62 11.46 20.08 -45.08
N SER A 63 10.75 18.96 -45.06
CA SER A 63 10.65 18.07 -46.21
C SER A 63 9.93 18.75 -47.39
N THR A 64 8.85 19.49 -47.15
CA THR A 64 8.18 20.27 -48.20
C THR A 64 9.11 21.34 -48.80
N GLY A 65 9.84 22.09 -47.97
CA GLY A 65 10.76 23.12 -48.47
C GLY A 65 11.93 22.53 -49.26
N LEU A 66 12.54 21.47 -48.73
CA LEU A 66 13.68 20.79 -49.37
C LEU A 66 13.26 20.01 -50.61
N SER A 67 12.05 19.46 -50.67
CA SER A 67 11.57 18.79 -51.88
C SER A 67 11.45 19.76 -53.06
N MET A 68 10.99 20.99 -52.81
CA MET A 68 10.90 22.03 -53.85
C MET A 68 12.28 22.46 -54.35
N ILE A 69 13.23 22.67 -53.43
CA ILE A 69 14.63 22.99 -53.77
C ILE A 69 15.25 21.85 -54.58
N PHE A 70 14.97 20.60 -54.19
CA PHE A 70 15.47 19.41 -54.86
C PHE A 70 14.95 19.33 -56.30
N VAL A 71 13.65 19.46 -56.53
CA VAL A 71 13.04 19.38 -57.87
C VAL A 71 13.60 20.44 -58.83
N MET A 72 13.87 21.64 -58.33
CA MET A 72 14.47 22.70 -59.15
C MET A 72 15.95 22.45 -59.47
N SER A 73 16.67 21.75 -58.59
CA SER A 73 18.12 21.52 -58.71
C SER A 73 18.47 20.23 -59.46
N TYR A 74 17.65 19.19 -59.30
CA TYR A 74 17.87 17.84 -59.80
C TYR A 74 16.54 17.24 -60.31
N PRO A 75 15.96 17.76 -61.41
CA PRO A 75 14.67 17.31 -61.91
C PRO A 75 14.70 15.84 -62.40
N ASP A 76 15.85 15.36 -62.85
CA ASP A 76 16.01 14.01 -63.42
C ASP A 76 16.35 12.94 -62.37
N LEU A 77 16.52 13.33 -61.10
CA LEU A 77 16.90 12.41 -60.01
C LEU A 77 15.72 12.10 -59.09
N GLU A 78 15.73 10.90 -58.51
CA GLU A 78 14.70 10.47 -57.58
C GLU A 78 14.74 11.28 -56.28
N ASN A 79 13.59 11.84 -55.89
CA ASN A 79 13.44 12.66 -54.71
C ASN A 79 12.85 11.86 -53.54
N MET A 80 13.59 11.75 -52.43
CA MET A 80 13.19 11.00 -51.23
C MET A 80 12.36 11.82 -50.23
N PHE A 81 12.28 13.15 -50.36
CA PHE A 81 11.51 14.01 -49.45
C PHE A 81 9.98 13.74 -49.43
N PRO A 82 9.30 13.38 -50.54
CA PRO A 82 7.90 12.99 -50.54
C PRO A 82 7.57 11.83 -49.59
N GLU A 83 8.44 10.82 -49.48
CA GLU A 83 8.27 9.70 -48.56
C GLU A 83 8.29 10.15 -47.09
N VAL A 84 9.22 11.04 -46.75
CA VAL A 84 9.28 11.68 -45.43
C VAL A 84 8.00 12.45 -45.16
N LEU A 85 7.45 13.13 -46.17
CA LEU A 85 6.24 13.95 -46.04
C LEU A 85 4.98 13.09 -45.86
N ILE A 86 4.86 12.00 -46.60
CA ILE A 86 3.80 10.99 -46.45
C ILE A 86 3.86 10.39 -45.04
N PHE A 87 5.03 9.95 -44.61
CA PHE A 87 5.22 9.36 -43.30
C PHE A 87 4.91 10.37 -42.18
N ALA A 88 5.39 11.61 -42.29
CA ALA A 88 5.09 12.68 -41.34
C ALA A 88 3.58 12.99 -41.28
N ALA A 89 2.88 13.02 -42.41
CA ALA A 89 1.43 13.22 -42.45
C ALA A 89 0.68 12.09 -41.72
N ALA A 90 1.10 10.83 -41.92
CA ALA A 90 0.54 9.68 -41.22
C ALA A 90 0.77 9.73 -39.70
N VAL A 91 1.96 10.12 -39.25
CA VAL A 91 2.24 10.32 -37.81
C VAL A 91 1.38 11.45 -37.25
N LEU A 92 1.20 12.57 -37.96
CA LEU A 92 0.31 13.66 -37.54
C LEU A 92 -1.16 13.20 -37.43
N LEU A 93 -1.60 12.33 -38.34
CA LEU A 93 -2.93 11.73 -38.32
C LEU A 93 -3.12 10.80 -37.12
N SER A 94 -2.13 9.98 -36.81
CA SER A 94 -2.08 9.18 -35.58
C SER A 94 -2.14 10.04 -34.32
N HIS A 95 -1.52 11.22 -34.39
CA HIS A 95 -1.57 12.21 -33.33
C HIS A 95 -2.90 12.98 -33.26
N ARG A 96 -3.85 12.73 -34.18
CA ARG A 96 -5.11 13.46 -34.33
C ARG A 96 -4.91 14.97 -34.52
N ARG A 97 -3.75 15.38 -35.04
CA ARG A 97 -3.44 16.77 -35.39
C ARG A 97 -3.92 17.04 -36.82
N TRP A 98 -5.23 17.03 -37.02
CA TRP A 98 -5.85 17.09 -38.35
C TRP A 98 -5.38 18.29 -39.17
N THR A 99 -5.25 19.47 -38.56
CA THR A 99 -4.79 20.69 -39.24
C THR A 99 -3.37 20.53 -39.79
N ALA A 100 -2.45 20.00 -38.97
CA ALA A 100 -1.07 19.77 -39.39
C ALA A 100 -0.97 18.65 -40.45
N ALA A 101 -1.78 17.59 -40.34
CA ALA A 101 -1.82 16.54 -41.35
C ALA A 101 -2.35 17.06 -42.71
N VAL A 102 -3.34 17.96 -42.69
CA VAL A 102 -3.84 18.64 -43.89
C VAL A 102 -2.75 19.52 -44.49
N ILE A 103 -2.03 20.30 -43.67
CA ILE A 103 -0.90 21.13 -44.15
C ILE A 103 0.19 20.26 -44.82
N ALA A 104 0.58 19.16 -44.20
CA ALA A 104 1.57 18.23 -44.78
C ALA A 104 1.06 17.62 -46.11
N THR A 105 -0.23 17.25 -46.17
CA THR A 105 -0.86 16.73 -47.40
C THR A 105 -0.93 17.80 -48.50
N LEU A 106 -1.21 19.06 -48.15
CA LEU A 106 -1.16 20.17 -49.10
C LEU A 106 0.26 20.41 -49.62
N GLY A 107 1.28 20.26 -48.76
CA GLY A 107 2.69 20.29 -49.18
C GLY A 107 3.02 19.21 -50.22
N LEU A 108 2.46 18.00 -50.04
CA LEU A 108 2.62 16.89 -50.99
C LEU A 108 1.91 17.18 -52.32
N ALA A 109 0.70 17.74 -52.27
CA ALA A 109 -0.04 18.16 -53.46
C ALA A 109 0.69 19.29 -54.22
N ALA A 110 1.26 20.26 -53.51
CA ALA A 110 2.07 21.31 -54.11
C ALA A 110 3.30 20.72 -54.82
N TYR A 111 4.00 19.78 -54.17
CA TYR A 111 5.13 19.07 -54.77
C TYR A 111 4.74 18.37 -56.08
N LEU A 112 3.63 17.62 -56.08
CA LEU A 112 3.11 16.95 -57.27
C LEU A 112 2.77 17.93 -58.40
N ALA A 113 2.14 19.05 -58.07
CA ALA A 113 1.84 20.10 -59.05
C ALA A 113 3.13 20.65 -59.69
N THR A 114 4.14 20.97 -58.87
CA THR A 114 5.43 21.48 -59.35
C THR A 114 6.18 20.47 -60.22
N CYS A 115 6.21 19.19 -59.84
CA CYS A 115 6.84 18.14 -60.67
C CYS A 115 6.11 17.95 -62.01
N THR A 116 4.78 18.07 -62.01
CA THR A 116 3.96 17.96 -63.23
C THR A 116 4.22 19.13 -64.18
N GLU A 117 4.31 20.35 -63.66
CA GLU A 117 4.61 21.55 -64.48
C GLU A 117 6.02 21.54 -65.08
N LEU A 118 7.01 21.04 -64.33
CA LEU A 118 8.40 21.00 -64.77
C LEU A 118 8.72 19.80 -65.67
N GLY A 119 7.81 18.84 -65.82
CA GLY A 119 8.07 17.59 -66.54
C GLY A 119 9.11 16.70 -65.86
N ALA A 120 9.47 17.00 -64.60
CA ALA A 120 10.46 16.29 -63.78
C ALA A 120 9.93 14.95 -63.23
N TYR A 121 8.71 14.55 -63.59
CA TYR A 121 8.07 13.36 -63.08
C TYR A 121 8.19 12.19 -64.06
N ASP A 122 9.33 11.51 -64.02
CA ASP A 122 9.67 10.44 -64.97
C ASP A 122 8.76 9.19 -64.87
N GLY A 123 8.07 9.01 -63.73
CA GLY A 123 7.16 7.88 -63.49
C GLY A 123 5.76 8.01 -64.11
N GLY A 124 5.40 9.18 -64.66
CA GLY A 124 4.09 9.43 -65.25
C GLY A 124 2.91 9.01 -64.35
N LEU A 125 1.89 8.36 -64.93
CA LEU A 125 0.71 7.88 -64.19
C LEU A 125 1.05 6.77 -63.19
N ALA A 126 2.08 5.95 -63.45
CA ALA A 126 2.47 4.86 -62.55
C ALA A 126 3.04 5.39 -61.24
N GLY A 127 3.94 6.38 -61.30
CA GLY A 127 4.47 7.02 -60.09
C GLY A 127 3.38 7.73 -59.28
N PHE A 128 2.43 8.40 -59.96
CA PHE A 128 1.31 9.07 -59.27
C PHE A 128 0.45 8.06 -58.48
N ILE A 129 0.19 6.90 -59.07
CA ILE A 129 -0.53 5.81 -58.41
C ILE A 129 0.25 5.29 -57.22
N ASP A 130 1.56 5.10 -57.36
CA ASP A 130 2.42 4.59 -56.28
C ASP A 130 2.46 5.55 -55.09
N LEU A 131 2.71 6.84 -55.34
CA LEU A 131 2.71 7.88 -54.30
C LEU A 131 1.34 8.03 -53.64
N GLY A 132 0.25 7.97 -54.42
CA GLY A 132 -1.12 8.00 -53.91
C GLY A 132 -1.45 6.78 -53.05
N PHE A 133 -0.98 5.60 -53.45
CA PHE A 133 -1.14 4.36 -52.69
C PHE A 133 -0.31 4.39 -51.39
N GLY A 134 0.93 4.86 -51.44
CA GLY A 134 1.76 5.12 -50.27
C GLY A 134 1.06 6.07 -49.30
N TRP A 135 0.63 7.24 -49.78
CA TRP A 135 -0.10 8.21 -48.96
C TRP A 135 -1.35 7.60 -48.30
N LEU A 136 -2.15 6.85 -49.06
CA LEU A 136 -3.38 6.22 -48.55
C LEU A 136 -3.07 5.17 -47.49
N THR A 137 -2.10 4.29 -47.74
CA THR A 137 -1.75 3.19 -46.83
C THR A 137 -1.16 3.71 -45.51
N TYR A 138 -0.21 4.65 -45.57
CA TYR A 138 0.34 5.28 -44.36
C TYR A 138 -0.70 6.08 -43.60
N SER A 139 -1.56 6.84 -44.29
CA SER A 139 -2.65 7.57 -43.65
C SER A 139 -3.62 6.62 -42.95
N LEU A 140 -4.02 5.53 -43.60
CA LEU A 140 -4.89 4.52 -42.99
C LEU A 140 -4.25 3.89 -41.74
N LEU A 141 -2.96 3.56 -41.82
CA LEU A 141 -2.21 3.01 -40.71
C LEU A 141 -2.12 4.01 -39.54
N GLY A 142 -1.82 5.28 -39.83
CA GLY A 142 -1.79 6.36 -38.85
C GLY A 142 -3.14 6.55 -38.16
N LEU A 143 -4.23 6.53 -38.92
CA LEU A 143 -5.60 6.63 -38.38
C LEU A 143 -5.94 5.44 -37.48
N ALA A 144 -5.66 4.21 -37.93
CA ALA A 144 -5.88 3.00 -37.15
C ALA A 144 -5.11 3.02 -35.82
N ALA A 145 -3.84 3.41 -35.87
CA ALA A 145 -3.00 3.66 -34.71
C ALA A 145 -3.62 4.68 -33.73
N GLY A 146 -4.14 5.80 -34.25
CA GLY A 146 -4.82 6.83 -33.45
C GLY A 146 -6.12 6.34 -32.79
N LEU A 147 -6.87 5.45 -33.46
CA LEU A 147 -8.08 4.83 -32.90
C LEU A 147 -7.76 3.82 -31.79
N VAL A 148 -6.73 2.98 -31.98
CA VAL A 148 -6.29 2.00 -30.98
C VAL A 148 -5.81 2.71 -29.71
N GLU A 149 -4.97 3.75 -29.85
CA GLU A 149 -4.51 4.57 -28.72
C GLU A 149 -5.70 5.20 -27.97
N ALA A 150 -6.70 5.72 -28.69
CA ALA A 150 -7.89 6.29 -28.07
C ALA A 150 -8.69 5.25 -27.29
N ARG A 151 -8.78 4.01 -27.80
CA ARG A 151 -9.46 2.90 -27.10
C ARG A 151 -8.69 2.48 -25.84
N ILE A 152 -7.37 2.36 -25.93
CA ILE A 152 -6.51 2.02 -24.79
C ILE A 152 -6.63 3.07 -23.69
N ARG A 153 -6.53 4.37 -24.03
CA ARG A 153 -6.68 5.44 -23.05
C ARG A 153 -8.04 5.41 -22.36
N ARG A 154 -9.13 5.21 -23.12
CA ARG A 154 -10.48 5.09 -22.55
C ARG A 154 -10.58 3.93 -21.57
N GLU A 155 -10.00 2.78 -21.90
CA GLU A 155 -10.03 1.60 -21.05
C GLU A 155 -9.18 1.79 -19.78
N ILE A 156 -8.00 2.41 -19.89
CA ILE A 156 -7.17 2.77 -18.73
C ILE A 156 -7.94 3.69 -17.79
N THR A 157 -8.49 4.80 -18.30
CA THR A 157 -9.27 5.74 -17.49
C THR A 157 -10.51 5.09 -16.88
N ARG A 158 -11.15 4.15 -17.58
CA ARG A 158 -12.28 3.38 -17.05
C ARG A 158 -11.85 2.49 -15.87
N ARG A 159 -10.72 1.78 -16.01
CA ARG A 159 -10.19 0.91 -14.95
C ARG A 159 -9.68 1.70 -13.74
N GLU A 160 -9.05 2.84 -13.97
CA GLU A 160 -8.64 3.76 -12.91
C GLU A 160 -9.85 4.25 -12.11
N ARG A 161 -10.93 4.66 -12.79
CA ARG A 161 -12.18 5.06 -12.10
C ARG A 161 -12.81 3.92 -11.31
N ALA A 162 -12.91 2.72 -11.91
CA ALA A 162 -13.46 1.56 -11.24
C ALA A 162 -12.62 1.14 -10.00
N ALA A 163 -11.30 1.28 -10.07
CA ALA A 163 -10.42 1.00 -8.93
C ALA A 163 -10.61 2.03 -7.80
N VAL A 164 -10.73 3.32 -8.13
CA VAL A 164 -11.00 4.39 -7.15
C VAL A 164 -12.37 4.21 -6.50
N GLU A 165 -13.41 3.91 -7.29
CA GLU A 165 -14.76 3.63 -6.78
C GLU A 165 -14.76 2.41 -5.86
N HIS A 166 -14.10 1.31 -6.25
CA HIS A 166 -13.98 0.12 -5.42
C HIS A 166 -13.25 0.40 -4.10
N GLN A 167 -12.18 1.20 -4.13
CA GLN A 167 -11.48 1.60 -2.92
C GLN A 167 -12.37 2.43 -1.98
N GLN A 168 -13.10 3.41 -2.52
CA GLN A 168 -14.05 4.21 -1.75
C GLN A 168 -15.18 3.36 -1.15
N ASP A 169 -15.69 2.38 -1.91
CA ASP A 169 -16.71 1.45 -1.42
C ASP A 169 -16.20 0.61 -0.25
N VAL A 170 -14.98 0.05 -0.36
CA VAL A 170 -14.35 -0.73 0.71
C VAL A 170 -14.11 0.12 1.96
N GLU A 171 -13.60 1.34 1.81
CA GLU A 171 -13.39 2.27 2.93
C GLU A 171 -14.73 2.63 3.60
N SER A 172 -15.77 2.90 2.81
CA SER A 172 -17.11 3.19 3.35
C SER A 172 -17.73 2.00 4.07
N MET A 173 -17.49 0.77 3.60
CA MET A 173 -17.97 -0.46 4.22
C MET A 173 -17.24 -0.71 5.54
N ARG A 174 -15.92 -0.50 5.56
CA ARG A 174 -15.10 -0.61 6.77
C ARG A 174 -15.53 0.39 7.84
N ALA A 175 -15.80 1.64 7.45
CA ALA A 175 -16.29 2.67 8.36
C ALA A 175 -17.66 2.30 8.96
N ARG A 176 -18.61 1.87 8.12
CA ARG A 176 -19.95 1.42 8.57
C ARG A 176 -19.85 0.21 9.50
N PHE A 177 -19.12 -0.83 9.09
CA PHE A 177 -18.93 -2.04 9.89
C PHE A 177 -18.30 -1.75 11.26
N THR A 178 -17.31 -0.86 11.30
CA THR A 178 -16.68 -0.43 12.56
C THR A 178 -17.69 0.28 13.47
N SER A 179 -18.49 1.20 12.93
CA SER A 179 -19.52 1.91 13.69
C SER A 179 -20.55 0.93 14.27
N ASP A 180 -21.10 0.06 13.41
CA ASP A 180 -22.12 -0.92 13.80
C ASP A 180 -21.59 -1.90 14.87
N MET A 181 -20.33 -2.34 14.72
CA MET A 181 -19.65 -3.15 15.75
C MET A 181 -19.46 -2.37 17.04
N HIS A 182 -19.01 -1.12 16.99
CA HIS A 182 -18.79 -0.30 18.18
C HIS A 182 -20.08 -0.14 18.99
N ASP A 183 -21.19 0.18 18.32
CA ASP A 183 -22.48 0.40 18.96
C ASP A 183 -23.04 -0.90 19.56
N THR A 184 -23.03 -1.98 18.78
CA THR A 184 -23.51 -3.29 19.24
C THR A 184 -22.71 -3.80 20.44
N LEU A 185 -21.38 -3.73 20.36
CA LEU A 185 -20.50 -4.22 21.40
C LEU A 185 -20.55 -3.34 22.66
N SER A 186 -20.59 -2.01 22.49
CA SER A 186 -20.74 -1.09 23.64
C SER A 186 -22.05 -1.33 24.38
N ASN A 187 -23.16 -1.57 23.66
CA ASN A 187 -24.44 -1.88 24.27
C ASN A 187 -24.44 -3.23 25.02
N SER A 188 -23.88 -4.29 24.40
CA SER A 188 -23.76 -5.61 25.05
C SER A 188 -22.93 -5.53 26.34
N LEU A 189 -21.77 -4.87 26.28
CA LEU A 189 -20.86 -4.74 27.43
C LEU A 189 -21.44 -3.85 28.54
N ALA A 190 -22.18 -2.79 28.19
CA ALA A 190 -22.90 -1.98 29.17
C ALA A 190 -23.98 -2.80 29.89
N THR A 191 -24.71 -3.64 29.15
CA THR A 191 -25.73 -4.54 29.69
C THR A 191 -25.12 -5.59 30.63
N GLU A 192 -24.04 -6.25 30.21
CA GLU A 192 -23.31 -7.20 31.06
C GLU A 192 -22.80 -6.55 32.34
N THR A 193 -22.23 -5.35 32.24
CA THR A 193 -21.75 -4.59 33.42
C THR A 193 -22.90 -4.27 34.39
N ALA A 194 -24.07 -3.92 33.86
CA ALA A 194 -25.26 -3.67 34.68
C ALA A 194 -25.76 -4.95 35.38
N ILE A 195 -25.74 -6.10 34.69
CA ILE A 195 -26.10 -7.41 35.27
C ILE A 195 -25.12 -7.78 36.39
N ILE A 196 -23.81 -7.65 36.16
CA ILE A 196 -22.77 -7.93 37.17
C ILE A 196 -22.98 -7.06 38.41
N ARG A 197 -23.20 -5.75 38.24
CA ARG A 197 -23.48 -4.84 39.37
C ARG A 197 -24.77 -5.19 40.10
N THR A 198 -25.79 -5.67 39.40
CA THR A 198 -27.05 -6.07 40.01
C THR A 198 -26.87 -7.34 40.83
N MET A 199 -26.17 -8.35 40.30
CA MET A 199 -25.83 -9.58 41.02
C MET A 199 -24.99 -9.28 42.27
N ALA A 200 -24.05 -8.33 42.18
CA ALA A 200 -23.23 -7.90 43.31
C ALA A 200 -23.99 -7.19 44.43
N ARG A 201 -25.19 -6.67 44.17
CA ARG A 201 -26.04 -6.08 45.21
C ARG A 201 -26.99 -7.08 45.87
N THR A 202 -27.30 -8.19 45.21
CA THR A 202 -28.29 -9.18 45.69
C THR A 202 -27.66 -10.38 46.39
N THR A 203 -26.37 -10.64 46.20
CA THR A 203 -25.66 -11.73 46.87
C THR A 203 -24.93 -11.21 48.10
N GLY A 204 -25.15 -11.85 49.25
CA GLY A 204 -24.53 -11.48 50.54
C GLY A 204 -23.48 -12.47 51.04
N SER A 205 -23.04 -13.42 50.21
CA SER A 205 -21.99 -14.37 50.60
C SER A 205 -20.61 -13.87 50.14
N PRO A 206 -19.57 -14.00 50.98
CA PRO A 206 -18.21 -13.55 50.63
C PRO A 206 -17.63 -14.31 49.43
N GLU A 207 -18.11 -15.53 49.16
CA GLU A 207 -17.75 -16.29 47.95
C GLU A 207 -18.36 -15.70 46.68
N SER A 208 -19.62 -15.23 46.74
CA SER A 208 -20.26 -14.55 45.62
C SER A 208 -19.62 -13.19 45.34
N GLU A 209 -19.26 -12.42 46.37
CA GLU A 209 -18.54 -11.15 46.22
C GLU A 209 -17.20 -11.34 45.49
N ARG A 210 -16.45 -12.41 45.80
CA ARG A 210 -15.21 -12.77 45.10
C ARG A 210 -15.42 -13.12 43.63
N LEU A 211 -16.40 -13.98 43.34
CA LEU A 211 -16.74 -14.37 41.96
C LEU A 211 -17.17 -13.15 41.12
N LEU A 212 -17.90 -12.21 41.74
CA LEU A 212 -18.34 -10.98 41.09
C LEU A 212 -17.21 -9.98 40.88
N ALA A 213 -16.28 -9.86 41.84
CA ALA A 213 -15.07 -9.07 41.69
C ALA A 213 -14.22 -9.61 40.53
N GLU A 214 -13.99 -10.94 40.48
CA GLU A 214 -13.28 -11.59 39.38
C GLU A 214 -13.97 -11.36 38.03
N LEU A 215 -15.29 -11.56 37.96
CA LEU A 215 -16.08 -11.35 36.74
C LEU A 215 -16.04 -9.88 36.28
N SER A 216 -16.11 -8.92 37.22
CA SER A 216 -16.03 -7.49 36.90
C SER A 216 -14.67 -7.08 36.35
N LEU A 217 -13.59 -7.65 36.89
CA LEU A 217 -12.22 -7.41 36.47
C LEU A 217 -11.96 -7.96 35.06
N VAL A 218 -12.43 -9.19 34.80
CA VAL A 218 -12.33 -9.84 33.50
C VAL A 218 -13.16 -9.11 32.44
N ASN A 219 -14.38 -8.66 32.78
CA ASN A 219 -15.23 -7.94 31.84
C ASN A 219 -14.64 -6.54 31.50
N ALA A 220 -14.12 -5.81 32.49
CA ALA A 220 -13.45 -4.53 32.26
C ALA A 220 -12.26 -4.68 31.30
N GLU A 221 -11.49 -5.77 31.42
CA GLU A 221 -10.40 -6.08 30.49
C GLU A 221 -10.91 -6.44 29.09
N ALA A 222 -11.88 -7.35 28.98
CA ALA A 222 -12.45 -7.78 27.71
C ALA A 222 -12.98 -6.57 26.93
N THR A 223 -13.67 -5.67 27.63
CA THR A 223 -14.15 -4.40 27.11
C THR A 223 -13.01 -3.52 26.59
N LYS A 224 -11.92 -3.33 27.35
CA LYS A 224 -10.78 -2.51 26.89
C LYS A 224 -10.12 -3.12 25.65
N ARG A 225 -9.92 -4.45 25.61
CA ARG A 225 -9.34 -5.14 24.44
C ARG A 225 -10.20 -4.99 23.20
N LEU A 226 -11.51 -5.12 23.37
CA LEU A 226 -12.44 -4.99 22.27
C LEU A 226 -12.47 -3.56 21.69
N ARG A 227 -12.49 -2.53 22.56
CA ARG A 227 -12.35 -1.14 22.10
C ARG A 227 -11.04 -0.91 21.35
N HIS A 228 -9.94 -1.48 21.84
CA HIS A 228 -8.65 -1.39 21.17
C HIS A 228 -8.67 -2.06 19.79
N LEU A 229 -9.25 -3.26 19.66
CA LEU A 229 -9.41 -3.95 18.38
C LEU A 229 -10.27 -3.14 17.41
N VAL A 230 -11.40 -2.60 17.85
CA VAL A 230 -12.26 -1.74 17.01
C VAL A 230 -11.52 -0.49 16.57
N SER A 231 -10.75 0.15 17.46
CA SER A 231 -9.95 1.34 17.10
C SER A 231 -8.81 1.01 16.12
N SER A 232 -8.19 -0.17 16.23
CA SER A 232 -7.16 -0.61 15.28
C SER A 232 -7.76 -0.98 13.92
N LEU A 233 -8.93 -1.63 13.92
CA LEU A 233 -9.70 -1.87 12.71
C LEU A 233 -10.17 -0.57 12.07
N SER A 234 -10.40 0.51 12.82
CA SER A 234 -10.85 1.78 12.28
C SER A 234 -9.72 2.65 11.73
N SER A 235 -8.58 2.73 12.44
CA SER A 235 -7.48 3.61 12.07
C SER A 235 -6.61 3.06 10.95
N GLY A 236 -6.64 1.74 10.71
CA GLY A 236 -5.74 1.10 9.76
C GLY A 236 -4.25 1.21 10.13
N GLU A 237 -3.93 1.75 11.29
CA GLU A 237 -2.56 1.89 11.76
C GLU A 237 -2.00 0.51 12.12
N THR A 238 -0.99 0.11 11.37
CA THR A 238 -0.23 -1.10 11.60
C THR A 238 0.87 -0.80 12.61
N GLN A 239 0.79 -1.41 13.79
CA GLN A 239 1.91 -1.82 14.64
C GLN A 239 3.16 -0.91 14.63
N GLY A 240 3.06 0.25 15.28
CA GLY A 240 4.22 1.07 15.63
C GLY A 240 4.04 1.94 16.88
N GLN A 241 2.89 1.85 17.56
CA GLN A 241 2.59 2.73 18.69
C GLN A 241 3.44 2.38 19.92
N ARG A 242 4.27 3.33 20.33
CA ARG A 242 4.95 3.33 21.63
C ARG A 242 3.91 3.53 22.74
N ILE A 243 3.98 2.73 23.79
CA ILE A 243 3.12 2.86 24.96
C ILE A 243 3.88 3.62 26.05
N ARG A 244 3.20 4.57 26.72
CA ARG A 244 3.73 5.21 27.94
C ARG A 244 3.63 4.23 29.11
N LEU A 245 4.61 3.35 29.24
CA LEU A 245 4.57 2.18 30.12
C LEU A 245 4.25 2.58 31.56
N HIS A 246 5.03 3.48 32.13
CA HIS A 246 4.88 3.91 33.51
C HIS A 246 3.47 4.46 33.84
N THR A 247 2.88 5.25 32.94
CA THR A 247 1.52 5.79 33.12
C THR A 247 0.45 4.70 33.04
N GLU A 248 0.52 3.82 32.03
CA GLU A 248 -0.41 2.69 31.89
C GLU A 248 -0.33 1.76 33.10
N MET A 249 0.86 1.58 33.69
CA MET A 249 1.04 0.68 34.83
C MET A 249 0.54 1.23 36.14
N ARG A 250 0.69 2.53 36.41
CA ARG A 250 -0.01 3.14 37.55
C ARG A 250 -1.53 3.07 37.40
N GLN A 251 -2.06 3.29 36.19
CA GLN A 251 -3.50 3.19 35.94
C GLN A 251 -4.01 1.75 36.11
N LEU A 252 -3.27 0.76 35.62
CA LEU A 252 -3.60 -0.64 35.82
C LEU A 252 -3.55 -1.01 37.29
N ALA A 253 -2.49 -0.63 38.01
CA ALA A 253 -2.32 -0.90 39.43
C ALA A 253 -3.50 -0.34 40.27
N ALA A 254 -3.87 0.92 40.07
CA ALA A 254 -5.02 1.53 40.75
C ALA A 254 -6.36 0.83 40.42
N MET A 255 -6.53 0.33 39.20
CA MET A 255 -7.71 -0.45 38.82
C MET A 255 -7.73 -1.82 39.51
N LEU A 256 -6.57 -2.49 39.62
CA LEU A 256 -6.45 -3.76 40.32
C LEU A 256 -6.71 -3.61 41.83
N GLU A 257 -6.19 -2.55 42.46
CA GLU A 257 -6.47 -2.25 43.88
C GLU A 257 -7.96 -2.06 44.13
N SER A 258 -8.63 -1.26 43.29
CA SER A 258 -10.06 -1.02 43.38
C SER A 258 -10.87 -2.32 43.16
N GLY A 259 -10.48 -3.15 42.18
CA GLY A 259 -11.10 -4.44 41.92
C GLY A 259 -10.93 -5.44 43.06
N CYS A 260 -9.75 -5.49 43.68
CA CYS A 260 -9.49 -6.37 44.83
C CYS A 260 -10.22 -5.90 46.08
N ALA A 261 -10.30 -4.58 46.31
CA ALA A 261 -11.05 -4.00 47.42
C ALA A 261 -12.55 -4.36 47.33
N ALA A 262 -13.11 -4.40 46.12
CA ALA A 262 -14.49 -4.85 45.90
C ALA A 262 -14.70 -6.35 46.24
N GLY A 263 -13.65 -7.17 46.16
CA GLY A 263 -13.64 -8.57 46.60
C GLY A 263 -13.24 -8.76 48.07
N SER A 264 -13.25 -7.70 48.88
CA SER A 264 -12.86 -7.71 50.29
C SER A 264 -11.40 -8.12 50.54
N ILE A 265 -10.50 -7.81 49.59
CA ILE A 265 -9.06 -8.08 49.68
C ILE A 265 -8.29 -6.76 49.68
N ARG A 266 -7.41 -6.59 50.69
CA ARG A 266 -6.55 -5.40 50.80
C ARG A 266 -5.30 -5.60 49.96
N LEU A 267 -5.37 -5.23 48.68
CA LEU A 267 -4.22 -5.21 47.78
C LEU A 267 -3.47 -3.88 47.89
N SER A 268 -2.16 -3.95 48.09
CA SER A 268 -1.22 -2.83 47.96
C SER A 268 -0.38 -3.01 46.70
N THR A 269 -0.27 -1.99 45.86
CA THR A 269 0.56 -2.05 44.65
C THR A 269 1.78 -1.13 44.77
N HIS A 270 2.97 -1.65 44.46
CA HIS A 270 4.19 -0.86 44.41
C HIS A 270 4.81 -0.97 43.02
N VAL A 271 4.91 0.16 42.33
CA VAL A 271 5.55 0.26 41.02
C VAL A 271 6.78 1.14 41.18
N THR A 272 7.97 0.55 41.06
CA THR A 272 9.25 1.28 41.11
C THR A 272 9.51 2.04 39.79
N GLU A 273 10.64 2.74 39.68
CA GLU A 273 10.98 3.52 38.49
C GLU A 273 11.07 2.64 37.23
N LEU A 274 10.01 2.71 36.41
CA LEU A 274 9.93 2.06 35.10
C LEU A 274 10.29 3.07 34.00
N PRO A 275 10.87 2.60 32.88
CA PRO A 275 11.02 3.40 31.68
C PRO A 275 9.73 4.08 31.23
N THR A 276 9.88 5.27 30.66
CA THR A 276 8.76 6.10 30.20
C THR A 276 8.01 5.42 29.05
N TYR A 277 8.74 4.76 28.13
CA TYR A 277 8.17 4.14 26.95
C TYR A 277 8.49 2.65 26.85
N ALA A 278 7.57 1.90 26.24
CA ALA A 278 7.76 0.51 25.88
C ALA A 278 7.10 0.19 24.54
N SER A 279 7.56 -0.90 23.91
CA SER A 279 6.88 -1.47 22.75
C SER A 279 5.44 -1.88 23.10
N ALA A 280 4.54 -1.82 22.11
CA ALA A 280 3.15 -2.26 22.31
C ALA A 280 3.04 -3.72 22.74
N ALA A 281 3.92 -4.58 22.19
CA ALA A 281 3.98 -5.99 22.54
C ALA A 281 4.33 -6.19 24.02
N LEU A 282 5.38 -5.52 24.52
CA LEU A 282 5.77 -5.57 25.92
C LEU A 282 4.64 -5.08 26.84
N GLY A 283 3.99 -3.97 26.50
CA GLY A 283 2.85 -3.43 27.26
C GLY A 283 1.67 -4.41 27.35
N GLN A 284 1.34 -5.12 26.26
CA GLN A 284 0.29 -6.14 26.25
C GLN A 284 0.64 -7.36 27.11
N HIS A 285 1.87 -7.87 26.99
CA HIS A 285 2.34 -8.99 27.80
C HIS A 285 2.28 -8.67 29.28
N TYR A 286 2.78 -7.49 29.64
CA TYR A 286 2.81 -7.02 31.01
C TYR A 286 1.42 -6.87 31.60
N ARG A 287 0.50 -6.20 30.88
CA ARG A 287 -0.89 -6.02 31.32
C ARG A 287 -1.56 -7.35 31.61
N ALA A 288 -1.36 -8.34 30.73
CA ALA A 288 -1.92 -9.67 30.91
C ALA A 288 -1.33 -10.40 32.13
N ILE A 289 -0.04 -10.22 32.42
CA ILE A 289 0.63 -10.80 33.60
C ILE A 289 0.07 -10.20 34.88
N LEU A 290 0.00 -8.86 34.98
CA LEU A 290 -0.52 -8.22 36.19
C LEU A 290 -1.99 -8.57 36.45
N LEU A 291 -2.82 -8.61 35.41
CA LEU A 291 -4.21 -8.99 35.56
C LEU A 291 -4.34 -10.43 36.07
N GLU A 292 -3.54 -11.35 35.53
CA GLU A 292 -3.55 -12.75 35.93
C GLU A 292 -3.04 -12.96 37.36
N LEU A 293 -1.99 -12.21 37.76
CA LEU A 293 -1.52 -12.16 39.14
C LEU A 293 -2.60 -11.63 40.08
N ALA A 294 -3.28 -10.54 39.72
CA ALA A 294 -4.37 -9.99 40.52
C ALA A 294 -5.57 -10.94 40.62
N THR A 295 -5.94 -11.64 39.55
CA THR A 295 -7.00 -12.66 39.63
C THR A 295 -6.59 -13.83 40.52
N ASN A 296 -5.31 -14.22 40.53
CA ASN A 296 -4.82 -15.25 41.45
C ASN A 296 -4.90 -14.77 42.90
N VAL A 297 -4.54 -13.51 43.18
CA VAL A 297 -4.72 -12.88 44.49
C VAL A 297 -6.20 -12.92 44.89
N ILE A 298 -7.12 -12.50 44.01
CA ILE A 298 -8.56 -12.51 44.29
C ILE A 298 -9.06 -13.92 44.64
N ARG A 299 -8.59 -14.92 43.90
CA ARG A 299 -9.05 -16.31 44.01
C ARG A 299 -8.49 -17.05 45.22
N TYR A 300 -7.21 -16.85 45.53
CA TYR A 300 -6.49 -17.70 46.49
C TYR A 300 -6.16 -17.00 47.82
N SER A 301 -6.38 -15.69 47.94
CA SER A 301 -6.08 -14.98 49.19
C SER A 301 -7.07 -15.33 50.30
N THR A 302 -6.57 -15.40 51.53
CA THR A 302 -7.43 -15.42 52.72
C THR A 302 -8.19 -14.10 52.85
N PRO A 303 -9.52 -14.09 53.10
CA PRO A 303 -10.30 -12.85 53.19
C PRO A 303 -9.74 -11.90 54.27
N GLY A 304 -9.64 -10.60 53.95
CA GLY A 304 -9.15 -9.58 54.90
C GLY A 304 -7.64 -9.56 55.18
N ALA A 305 -6.90 -10.59 54.76
CA ALA A 305 -5.45 -10.63 54.82
C ALA A 305 -4.83 -9.62 53.82
N PRO A 306 -3.66 -9.03 54.14
CA PRO A 306 -2.98 -8.12 53.23
C PRO A 306 -2.39 -8.90 52.04
N ALA A 307 -2.54 -8.33 50.84
CA ALA A 307 -1.87 -8.78 49.63
C ALA A 307 -1.04 -7.64 49.03
N ALA A 308 0.04 -7.98 48.32
CA ALA A 308 0.90 -7.03 47.64
C ALA A 308 1.14 -7.44 46.19
N LEU A 309 1.25 -6.45 45.30
CA LEU A 309 1.68 -6.63 43.92
C LEU A 309 2.78 -5.63 43.62
N ASP A 310 4.00 -6.13 43.49
CA ASP A 310 5.20 -5.34 43.29
C ASP A 310 5.71 -5.48 41.86
N VAL A 311 6.17 -4.37 41.31
CA VAL A 311 6.73 -4.29 39.98
C VAL A 311 8.07 -3.58 40.05
N GLU A 312 9.11 -4.27 39.61
CA GLU A 312 10.46 -3.72 39.60
C GLU A 312 11.27 -4.05 38.38
N MET A 313 12.17 -3.12 38.03
CA MET A 313 13.25 -3.35 37.08
C MET A 313 14.48 -3.77 37.87
N ARG A 314 14.95 -5.00 37.63
CA ARG A 314 16.10 -5.58 38.31
C ARG A 314 17.19 -5.87 37.30
N ARG A 315 18.44 -5.53 37.61
CA ARG A 315 19.60 -5.99 36.84
C ARG A 315 20.07 -7.32 37.43
N ASN A 316 20.09 -8.37 36.61
CA ASN A 316 20.58 -9.69 36.99
C ASN A 316 22.12 -9.68 37.09
N SER A 317 22.71 -10.68 37.75
CA SER A 317 24.16 -10.90 37.89
C SER A 317 24.90 -10.92 36.56
N ASP A 318 24.21 -11.33 35.49
CA ASP A 318 24.74 -11.40 34.13
C ASP A 318 24.68 -10.05 33.39
N GLY A 319 24.33 -8.97 34.10
CA GLY A 319 24.23 -7.60 33.57
C GLY A 319 22.96 -7.32 32.74
N ARG A 320 22.11 -8.33 32.52
CA ARG A 320 20.83 -8.19 31.80
C ARG A 320 19.80 -7.49 32.68
N THR A 321 18.97 -6.64 32.06
CA THR A 321 17.86 -5.99 32.75
C THR A 321 16.61 -6.87 32.62
N GLU A 322 15.93 -7.05 33.74
CA GLU A 322 14.74 -7.88 33.88
C GLU A 322 13.61 -7.05 34.48
N LEU A 323 12.41 -7.21 33.94
CA LEU A 323 11.19 -6.68 34.53
C LEU A 323 10.55 -7.79 35.38
N VAL A 324 10.40 -7.54 36.67
CA VAL A 324 9.91 -8.48 37.66
C VAL A 324 8.52 -8.04 38.13
N CYS A 325 7.54 -8.91 37.99
CA CYS A 325 6.20 -8.74 38.55
C CYS A 325 6.01 -9.79 39.66
N ARG A 326 5.74 -9.35 40.88
CA ARG A 326 5.61 -10.22 42.05
C ARG A 326 4.26 -10.01 42.72
N SER A 327 3.49 -11.06 42.94
CA SER A 327 2.34 -11.01 43.86
C SER A 327 2.64 -11.78 45.13
N THR A 328 2.26 -11.20 46.27
CA THR A 328 2.40 -11.81 47.60
C THR A 328 1.03 -11.83 48.27
N ASN A 329 0.57 -13.00 48.71
CA ASN A 329 -0.67 -13.11 49.47
C ASN A 329 -0.60 -14.26 50.48
N GLU A 330 -1.36 -14.14 51.56
CA GLU A 330 -1.62 -15.24 52.49
C GLU A 330 -2.70 -16.15 51.91
N THR A 331 -2.51 -17.47 52.01
CA THR A 331 -3.44 -18.46 51.46
C THR A 331 -3.61 -19.63 52.41
N GLU A 332 -4.82 -20.17 52.49
CA GLU A 332 -5.14 -21.37 53.28
C GLU A 332 -4.65 -22.66 52.60
N THR A 333 -4.36 -22.59 51.30
CA THR A 333 -3.97 -23.74 50.48
C THR A 333 -2.54 -23.60 50.00
N GLU A 334 -1.69 -24.59 50.25
CA GLU A 334 -0.33 -24.60 49.71
C GLU A 334 -0.35 -24.58 48.17
N LEU A 335 0.17 -23.51 47.57
CA LEU A 335 0.41 -23.44 46.14
C LEU A 335 1.84 -23.95 45.87
N SER A 336 1.97 -25.23 45.49
CA SER A 336 3.27 -25.82 45.15
C SER A 336 3.59 -25.75 43.66
N GLU A 337 2.58 -25.58 42.80
CA GLU A 337 2.75 -25.54 41.34
C GLU A 337 2.68 -24.12 40.77
N THR A 338 3.57 -23.85 39.81
CA THR A 338 3.54 -22.60 39.04
C THR A 338 2.28 -22.50 38.18
N PRO A 339 1.54 -21.37 38.18
CA PRO A 339 0.39 -21.18 37.32
C PRO A 339 0.74 -21.39 35.84
N ARG A 340 0.04 -22.32 35.18
CA ARG A 340 0.38 -22.79 33.82
C ARG A 340 0.30 -21.67 32.78
N SER A 341 -0.68 -20.78 32.90
CA SER A 341 -0.90 -19.66 31.97
C SER A 341 0.16 -18.56 32.12
N LEU A 342 0.48 -18.11 33.34
CA LEU A 342 1.62 -17.22 33.61
C LEU A 342 2.94 -17.81 33.10
N SER A 343 3.20 -19.08 33.39
CA SER A 343 4.43 -19.76 32.98
C SER A 343 4.57 -19.83 31.46
N ARG A 344 3.49 -20.18 30.74
CA ARG A 344 3.48 -20.17 29.27
C ARG A 344 3.68 -18.77 28.71
N ARG A 345 3.05 -17.76 29.31
CA ARG A 345 3.15 -16.36 28.86
C ARG A 345 4.56 -15.80 29.06
N ALA A 346 5.18 -16.06 30.21
CA ALA A 346 6.55 -15.69 30.50
C ALA A 346 7.54 -16.38 29.55
N ARG A 347 7.39 -17.69 29.31
CA ARG A 347 8.28 -18.43 28.39
C ARG A 347 8.22 -17.94 26.95
N ARG A 348 7.06 -17.51 26.45
CA ARG A 348 6.91 -16.95 25.09
C ARG A 348 7.78 -15.73 24.83
N VAL A 349 8.17 -15.03 25.89
CA VAL A 349 8.98 -13.81 25.84
C VAL A 349 10.38 -14.04 26.44
N GLY A 350 10.82 -15.31 26.53
CA GLY A 350 12.12 -15.68 27.08
C GLY A 350 12.24 -15.52 28.61
N GLY A 351 11.12 -15.29 29.30
CA GLY A 351 11.05 -15.11 30.74
C GLY A 351 10.77 -16.39 31.54
N ALA A 352 10.65 -16.24 32.86
CA ALA A 352 10.40 -17.32 33.80
C ALA A 352 9.27 -16.95 34.79
N CYS A 353 8.61 -17.98 35.32
CA CYS A 353 7.62 -17.85 36.40
C CYS A 353 8.02 -18.79 37.53
N ARG A 354 7.97 -18.32 38.76
CA ARG A 354 8.32 -19.06 39.97
C ARG A 354 7.25 -18.86 41.03
N VAL A 355 7.07 -19.89 41.85
CA VAL A 355 6.25 -19.83 43.05
C VAL A 355 7.15 -20.13 44.23
N ILE A 356 7.09 -19.29 45.25
CA ILE A 356 7.82 -19.45 46.50
C ILE A 356 6.75 -19.45 47.59
N ALA A 357 6.61 -20.58 48.28
CA ALA A 357 5.81 -20.68 49.48
C ALA A 357 6.72 -20.50 50.71
N ASP A 358 6.32 -19.66 51.64
CA ASP A 358 7.00 -19.45 52.92
C ASP A 358 6.30 -20.26 54.03
N GLU A 359 7.02 -20.55 55.12
CA GLU A 359 6.53 -21.32 56.27
C GLU A 359 5.32 -20.65 56.97
N GLY A 360 5.09 -19.36 56.71
CA GLY A 360 3.97 -18.58 57.23
C GLY A 360 2.71 -18.54 56.36
N HIS A 361 2.45 -19.56 55.52
CA HIS A 361 1.30 -19.61 54.59
C HIS A 361 1.24 -18.46 53.58
N ARG A 362 2.38 -17.84 53.31
CA ARG A 362 2.51 -16.79 52.29
C ARG A 362 2.96 -17.42 50.99
N VAL A 363 2.22 -17.12 49.93
CA VAL A 363 2.58 -17.51 48.57
C VAL A 363 3.01 -16.29 47.80
N ILE A 364 4.20 -16.40 47.23
CA ILE A 364 4.81 -15.41 46.36
C ILE A 364 4.86 -16.00 44.96
N VAL A 365 4.21 -15.34 44.00
CA VAL A 365 4.30 -15.67 42.58
C VAL A 365 5.14 -14.60 41.90
N GLU A 366 6.30 -14.99 41.36
CA GLU A 366 7.24 -14.09 40.69
C GLU A 366 7.31 -14.41 39.20
N VAL A 367 7.08 -13.40 38.35
CA VAL A 367 7.23 -13.47 36.90
C VAL A 367 8.35 -12.54 36.47
N VAL A 368 9.35 -13.09 35.79
CA VAL A 368 10.57 -12.39 35.34
C VAL A 368 10.58 -12.33 33.82
N LEU A 369 10.70 -11.14 33.25
CA LEU A 369 10.71 -10.90 31.80
C LEU A 369 12.03 -10.24 31.38
N PRO A 370 12.77 -10.80 30.41
CA PRO A 370 13.97 -10.15 29.90
C PRO A 370 13.60 -8.94 29.04
N VAL A 371 14.23 -7.79 29.31
CA VAL A 371 13.98 -6.55 28.58
C VAL A 371 15.30 -5.95 28.06
N ARG A 372 15.23 -5.30 26.91
CA ARG A 372 16.33 -4.54 26.30
C ARG A 372 15.93 -3.09 26.13
N TYR A 373 16.89 -2.18 26.30
CA TYR A 373 16.71 -0.79 25.92
C TYR A 373 16.83 -0.65 24.40
N VAL A 374 15.87 0.00 23.78
CA VAL A 374 15.89 0.36 22.37
C VAL A 374 16.33 1.82 22.29
N THR A 375 17.57 2.04 21.87
CA THR A 375 18.00 3.39 21.50
C THR A 375 17.17 3.83 20.31
N ALA A 376 16.41 4.92 20.46
CA ALA A 376 15.72 5.55 19.35
C ALA A 376 16.75 5.94 18.30
N GLY A 377 16.89 5.12 17.26
CA GLY A 377 17.67 5.49 16.09
C GLY A 377 17.09 6.79 15.55
N THR A 378 17.93 7.81 15.42
CA THR A 378 17.71 8.84 14.42
C THR A 378 17.41 8.13 13.12
N ASP A 379 16.14 8.17 12.73
CA ASP A 379 15.64 7.72 11.44
C ASP A 379 16.20 8.71 10.41
N ASP A 380 17.50 8.54 10.10
CA ASP A 380 18.18 9.29 9.08
C ASP A 380 17.61 8.76 7.77
N GLY A 381 16.62 9.50 7.26
CA GLY A 381 15.84 9.24 6.06
C GLY A 381 16.71 9.14 4.82
N THR A 382 17.49 8.07 4.73
CA THR A 382 18.28 7.70 3.58
C THR A 382 17.36 6.98 2.62
N SER A 383 16.50 7.78 2.01
CA SER A 383 15.80 7.44 0.78
C SER A 383 16.82 6.87 -0.23
N PRO A 384 16.58 5.70 -0.85
CA PRO A 384 17.55 5.12 -1.76
C PRO A 384 17.66 5.99 -3.03
N ALA A 385 18.82 6.64 -3.15
CA ALA A 385 19.54 7.01 -4.36
C ALA A 385 18.70 7.28 -5.63
N ARG A 386 18.37 8.56 -5.85
CA ARG A 386 18.26 9.12 -7.21
C ARG A 386 19.67 9.48 -7.70
N GLY A 387 20.02 8.95 -8.88
CA GLY A 387 21.34 9.09 -9.51
C GLY A 387 21.71 10.53 -9.95
N PRO A 388 22.96 10.71 -10.41
CA PRO A 388 23.61 12.00 -10.49
C PRO A 388 23.19 12.78 -11.74
N GLY A 389 22.68 14.00 -11.52
CA GLY A 389 22.39 14.98 -12.54
C GLY A 389 23.30 16.21 -12.40
N GLN A 390 24.33 16.23 -13.25
CA GLN A 390 25.06 17.35 -13.85
C GLN A 390 24.97 18.77 -13.24
N HIS A 391 26.19 19.27 -13.00
CA HIS A 391 26.67 20.65 -13.03
C HIS A 391 25.86 21.65 -13.86
N THR A 392 25.58 22.80 -13.23
CA THR A 392 25.59 24.10 -13.90
C THR A 392 26.34 25.12 -13.04
N GLU A 393 27.28 25.78 -13.69
CA GLU A 393 28.11 26.87 -13.19
C GLU A 393 27.36 28.21 -13.12
N GLY A 394 27.87 29.10 -12.26
CA GLY A 394 27.69 30.56 -12.30
C GLY A 394 26.65 31.09 -11.31
N GLY A 395 26.93 32.03 -10.41
CA GLY A 395 28.12 32.79 -10.10
C GLY A 395 27.75 33.87 -9.07
N ALA A 396 28.72 34.19 -8.20
CA ALA A 396 28.88 35.42 -7.39
C ALA A 396 27.67 35.99 -6.60
N GLN A 397 27.80 36.09 -5.26
CA GLN A 397 28.23 37.35 -4.63
C GLN A 397 28.60 37.20 -3.15
N ARG A 398 29.56 38.06 -2.76
CA ARG A 398 30.25 38.23 -1.47
C ARG A 398 29.35 38.45 -0.26
N GLY A 399 29.84 38.02 0.91
CA GLY A 399 29.48 38.59 2.22
C GLY A 399 30.21 37.90 3.36
N ALA A 400 31.32 38.49 3.81
CA ALA A 400 32.15 38.01 4.91
C ALA A 400 31.60 38.40 6.28
N ALA A 401 31.87 37.58 7.31
CA ALA A 401 32.61 37.93 8.53
C ALA A 401 32.09 37.25 9.81
N ALA A 402 33.05 36.73 10.61
CA ALA A 402 33.06 36.46 12.05
C ALA A 402 32.05 35.41 12.58
N GLY A 403 32.37 34.48 13.49
CA GLY A 403 33.38 34.41 14.54
C GLY A 403 32.69 33.89 15.82
N GLY A 404 33.35 33.01 16.58
CA GLY A 404 32.87 32.49 17.88
C GLY A 404 32.63 30.97 17.85
N GLU A 405 33.58 30.15 18.29
CA GLU A 405 33.85 29.77 19.70
C GLU A 405 32.74 28.95 20.37
N GLY A 406 33.10 27.71 20.72
CA GLY A 406 32.93 27.14 22.06
C GLY A 406 31.52 26.94 22.61
N GLY A 407 31.09 25.69 22.70
CA GLY A 407 29.89 25.34 23.47
C GLY A 407 29.63 23.85 23.56
N ALA A 408 30.48 23.12 24.29
CA ALA A 408 30.14 21.81 24.81
C ALA A 408 29.13 21.97 25.96
N ALA A 409 27.93 21.39 25.83
CA ALA A 409 27.02 21.17 26.96
C ALA A 409 25.99 20.08 26.64
N GLY A 410 26.14 18.94 27.32
CA GLY A 410 25.08 18.06 27.85
C GLY A 410 23.86 17.73 26.98
N GLY A 411 23.96 16.66 26.20
CA GLY A 411 22.80 15.92 25.69
C GLY A 411 22.49 14.68 26.53
N GLU A 412 22.07 14.86 27.79
CA GLU A 412 21.44 13.79 28.58
C GLU A 412 19.93 13.79 28.29
N GLY A 413 19.51 12.93 27.37
CA GLY A 413 18.09 12.73 27.04
C GLY A 413 17.89 11.58 26.05
N GLY A 414 18.83 10.65 26.01
CA GLY A 414 18.89 9.58 25.01
C GLY A 414 18.14 8.33 25.46
N ALA A 415 16.92 8.17 24.92
CA ALA A 415 16.21 6.91 24.72
C ALA A 415 15.87 6.06 25.97
N ASP A 416 14.73 6.35 26.57
CA ASP A 416 14.11 5.53 27.62
C ASP A 416 12.95 4.68 27.05
N GLU A 417 13.26 3.84 26.06
CA GLU A 417 12.33 2.86 25.50
C GLU A 417 12.84 1.44 25.78
N ILE A 418 11.95 0.55 26.23
CA ILE A 418 12.26 -0.87 26.41
C ILE A 418 11.38 -1.78 25.55
N ASP A 419 11.97 -2.91 25.15
CA ASP A 419 11.29 -3.97 24.40
C ASP A 419 11.67 -5.35 24.96
N VAL A 420 10.87 -6.36 24.66
CA VAL A 420 11.16 -7.75 25.02
C VAL A 420 12.28 -8.28 24.13
N LEU A 421 13.18 -9.10 24.69
CA LEU A 421 14.04 -9.98 23.89
C LEU A 421 13.19 -11.11 23.28
N CYS A 422 12.46 -10.84 22.20
CA CYS A 422 11.88 -11.91 21.41
C CYS A 422 13.04 -12.62 20.70
N SER A 423 13.39 -13.84 21.12
CA SER A 423 14.27 -14.69 20.31
C SER A 423 13.58 -14.90 18.97
N HIS A 424 14.13 -14.33 17.90
CA HIS A 424 13.63 -14.49 16.55
C HIS A 424 13.82 -15.92 15.98
N ASP A 425 14.32 -16.84 16.80
CA ASP A 425 14.44 -18.26 16.48
C ASP A 425 13.19 -19.00 16.94
N ASP A 426 12.13 -18.96 16.12
CA ASP A 426 10.98 -19.86 16.25
C ASP A 426 11.11 -20.98 15.19
N PRO A 427 11.54 -22.20 15.55
CA PRO A 427 11.69 -23.31 14.61
C PRO A 427 10.36 -23.99 14.20
N MET A 428 9.21 -23.36 14.45
CA MET A 428 7.87 -23.99 14.32
C MET A 428 7.20 -23.90 12.93
N HIS A 429 7.89 -23.44 11.88
CA HIS A 429 7.27 -23.26 10.54
C HIS A 429 7.53 -24.37 9.50
N GLN A 430 8.12 -25.51 9.87
CA GLN A 430 8.53 -26.53 8.89
C GLN A 430 7.58 -27.72 8.66
N ASP A 431 6.47 -27.89 9.39
CA ASP A 431 5.76 -29.19 9.41
C ASP A 431 4.33 -29.22 8.84
N THR A 432 3.91 -28.25 8.02
CA THR A 432 2.57 -28.26 7.38
C THR A 432 2.58 -28.32 5.85
N SER A 433 3.73 -28.63 5.22
CA SER A 433 3.84 -28.66 3.75
C SER A 433 3.43 -29.99 3.10
N ASP A 434 3.30 -31.10 3.85
CA ASP A 434 3.17 -32.44 3.24
C ASP A 434 1.77 -33.06 3.30
N ALA A 435 0.77 -32.38 3.87
CA ALA A 435 -0.57 -32.95 4.05
C ALA A 435 -1.60 -32.65 2.93
N HIS A 436 -1.26 -31.88 1.89
CA HIS A 436 -2.22 -31.45 0.85
C HIS A 436 -2.02 -32.02 -0.57
N ARG A 437 -1.22 -33.08 -0.74
CA ARG A 437 -0.93 -33.66 -2.06
C ARG A 437 -1.46 -35.09 -2.28
N ALA A 438 -2.51 -35.49 -1.59
CA ALA A 438 -3.22 -36.76 -1.84
C ALA A 438 -4.74 -36.55 -1.82
N GLY A 439 -5.35 -36.41 -3.00
CA GLY A 439 -6.81 -36.33 -3.10
C GLY A 439 -7.35 -35.70 -4.39
N ALA A 440 -6.90 -36.15 -5.56
CA ALA A 440 -7.56 -35.81 -6.82
C ALA A 440 -7.38 -36.98 -7.83
N SER A 441 -8.27 -37.97 -7.74
CA SER A 441 -8.54 -38.91 -8.84
C SER A 441 -9.91 -39.55 -8.64
N ALA A 442 -10.61 -39.73 -9.77
CA ALA A 442 -11.90 -40.40 -9.97
C ALA A 442 -13.16 -39.60 -9.57
N ASN A 443 -13.86 -39.04 -10.57
CA ASN A 443 -14.99 -39.79 -11.16
C ASN A 443 -15.49 -39.09 -12.43
N THR A 444 -15.50 -39.84 -13.53
CA THR A 444 -16.13 -39.50 -14.80
C THR A 444 -17.24 -40.52 -15.04
N ASP A 445 -18.32 -40.04 -15.67
CA ASP A 445 -19.43 -40.78 -16.27
C ASP A 445 -20.35 -41.59 -15.35
N ASP A 446 -21.59 -41.11 -15.21
CA ASP A 446 -22.70 -41.87 -15.78
C ASP A 446 -23.91 -41.00 -16.13
N THR A 447 -24.79 -41.58 -16.94
CA THR A 447 -25.56 -40.96 -17.99
C THR A 447 -27.06 -40.83 -17.69
N ARG A 448 -27.70 -39.93 -18.46
CA ARG A 448 -29.02 -40.05 -19.10
C ARG A 448 -30.36 -39.78 -18.35
N LYS A 449 -31.06 -38.79 -18.93
CA LYS A 449 -32.46 -38.79 -19.40
C LYS A 449 -33.59 -39.06 -18.38
N SER A 450 -34.37 -38.02 -18.13
CA SER A 450 -35.83 -38.07 -18.33
C SER A 450 -36.37 -36.71 -18.78
N ALA A 451 -37.27 -36.75 -19.76
CA ALA A 451 -38.03 -35.62 -20.26
C ALA A 451 -39.37 -35.54 -19.49
N GLY A 452 -39.96 -34.35 -19.36
CA GLY A 452 -41.31 -34.22 -18.80
C GLY A 452 -41.78 -32.78 -18.58
N ALA A 453 -42.47 -32.27 -19.60
CA ALA A 453 -43.29 -31.07 -19.72
C ALA A 453 -43.95 -30.40 -18.49
N ALA A 454 -44.06 -29.07 -18.62
CA ALA A 454 -45.19 -28.17 -18.32
C ALA A 454 -45.58 -27.87 -16.86
N ALA A 455 -45.51 -26.59 -16.47
CA ALA A 455 -46.68 -25.71 -16.27
C ALA A 455 -46.27 -24.33 -15.73
N ALA A 456 -47.12 -23.36 -16.02
CA ALA A 456 -46.97 -21.92 -15.82
C ALA A 456 -47.09 -21.42 -14.36
N SER A 457 -46.35 -20.36 -14.05
CA SER A 457 -46.79 -19.14 -13.32
C SER A 457 -45.60 -18.16 -13.39
N GLY A 458 -45.72 -16.88 -13.73
CA GLY A 458 -46.70 -15.90 -13.29
C GLY A 458 -45.90 -14.79 -12.60
N GLY A 459 -45.25 -13.91 -13.37
CA GLY A 459 -44.40 -12.83 -12.86
C GLY A 459 -44.54 -11.59 -13.73
N SER A 460 -45.47 -10.73 -13.30
CA SER A 460 -45.90 -9.46 -13.91
C SER A 460 -44.74 -8.48 -14.13
N GLU A 461 -44.39 -8.21 -15.38
CA GLU A 461 -43.67 -7.00 -15.77
C GLU A 461 -44.64 -5.80 -15.72
N LEU A 462 -44.32 -4.82 -14.87
CA LEU A 462 -45.02 -3.54 -14.80
C LEU A 462 -44.68 -2.69 -16.04
N PRO A 463 -45.66 -2.01 -16.67
CA PRO A 463 -45.44 -1.22 -17.88
C PRO A 463 -44.65 0.07 -17.61
N GLU A 464 -43.78 0.42 -18.57
CA GLU A 464 -42.91 1.61 -18.57
C GLU A 464 -43.64 2.97 -18.48
N SER A 465 -44.98 3.00 -18.51
CA SER A 465 -45.77 4.23 -18.41
C SER A 465 -45.80 4.86 -17.02
N GLU A 466 -45.51 4.12 -15.94
CA GLU A 466 -45.44 4.68 -14.57
C GLU A 466 -44.08 5.31 -14.21
N ARG A 467 -43.02 5.06 -14.99
CA ARG A 467 -41.69 5.65 -14.72
C ARG A 467 -41.58 7.11 -15.15
N SER A 468 -42.42 7.57 -16.08
CA SER A 468 -42.42 8.98 -16.50
C SER A 468 -43.15 9.90 -15.52
N ALA A 469 -44.22 9.43 -14.85
CA ALA A 469 -44.98 10.26 -13.91
C ALA A 469 -44.24 10.56 -12.58
N ARG A 470 -43.27 9.73 -12.19
CA ARG A 470 -42.45 9.98 -10.98
C ARG A 470 -41.25 10.90 -11.20
N ARG A 471 -40.96 11.30 -12.45
CA ARG A 471 -39.81 12.16 -12.76
C ARG A 471 -40.16 13.65 -12.81
N GLU A 472 -41.44 14.01 -12.94
CA GLU A 472 -41.89 15.41 -12.89
C GLU A 472 -42.12 15.94 -11.45
N ASN A 473 -42.48 15.10 -10.48
CA ASN A 473 -42.73 15.53 -9.10
C ASN A 473 -41.48 15.67 -8.20
N ARG A 474 -40.26 15.72 -8.77
CA ARG A 474 -39.00 15.89 -7.99
C ARG A 474 -38.21 17.14 -8.37
N ILE A 475 -38.80 18.05 -9.16
CA ILE A 475 -38.18 19.33 -9.53
C ILE A 475 -38.83 20.52 -8.79
N GLU A 476 -39.92 20.29 -8.04
CA GLU A 476 -40.51 21.29 -7.14
C GLU A 476 -40.55 20.75 -5.70
N ALA A 477 -39.39 20.73 -5.03
CA ALA A 477 -39.24 20.67 -3.58
C ALA A 477 -37.85 21.14 -3.16
#